data_AF-A0A538CSS5-F1
#
_entry.id   AF-A0A538CSS5-F1
#
_cell.length_a   1.000
_cell.length_b   1.000
_cell.length_c   1.000
_cell.angle_alpha   90.00
_cell.angle_beta   90.00
_cell.angle_gamma   90.00
#
_symmetry.space_group_name_H-M   'P 1'
#
loop_
_entity.id
_entity.type
_entity.pdbx_description
1 polymer ?
#
loop_
_entity_poly.entity_id
_entity_poly.type
_entity_poly.pdbx_seq_one_letter_code
_entity_poly.pdbx_strand_id
1 'polypeptide(L)'
;MNPPPPRGGRRRPDELEGVIRRAQKRRLRVQKKRLRHSAIIASLLVLIVGGVVAAGFGGAAAFEASCSLSELRPVSTGPQGGPANTFVYAANGSLLGAIPADKNRQPVALSQMSPWMAK
;
A
#
# COMPACT_ATOMS: atom_id res chain seq x y z
N MET A 1 15.24 -83.06 34.79
CA MET A 1 14.24 -81.97 34.69
C MET A 1 14.58 -81.09 33.50
N ASN A 2 13.71 -80.97 32.49
CA ASN A 2 13.89 -80.07 31.35
C ASN A 2 13.09 -78.77 31.56
N PRO A 3 13.64 -77.59 31.23
CA PRO A 3 12.91 -76.33 31.35
C PRO A 3 11.83 -76.21 30.26
N PRO A 4 10.71 -75.51 30.53
CA PRO A 4 9.67 -75.29 29.54
C PRO A 4 10.18 -74.37 28.41
N PRO A 5 9.73 -74.59 27.16
CA PRO A 5 10.13 -73.73 26.05
C PRO A 5 9.52 -72.33 26.19
N PRO A 6 10.21 -71.28 25.69
CA PRO A 6 9.68 -69.92 25.72
C PRO A 6 8.45 -69.82 24.82
N ARG A 7 7.34 -69.29 25.36
CA ARG A 7 6.15 -68.91 24.59
C ARG A 7 6.47 -67.70 23.72
N GLY A 8 7.13 -67.95 22.58
CA GLY A 8 7.22 -67.02 21.47
C GLY A 8 5.84 -66.87 20.82
N GLY A 9 5.08 -65.86 21.25
CA GLY A 9 3.80 -65.51 20.64
C GLY A 9 4.01 -65.14 19.17
N ARG A 10 3.69 -66.08 18.28
CA ARG A 10 3.64 -65.89 16.83
C ARG A 10 2.53 -64.90 16.52
N ARG A 11 2.82 -63.59 16.58
CA ARG A 11 1.93 -62.54 16.05
C ARG A 11 1.65 -62.89 14.59
N ARG A 12 0.39 -63.21 14.30
CA ARG A 12 -0.05 -63.57 12.95
C ARG A 12 0.18 -62.36 12.04
N PRO A 13 0.90 -62.50 10.92
CA PRO A 13 1.16 -61.40 9.99
C PRO A 13 -0.14 -60.75 9.47
N ASP A 14 -1.23 -61.50 9.43
CA ASP A 14 -2.55 -61.07 8.97
C ASP A 14 -3.18 -59.97 9.85
N GLU A 15 -2.91 -59.96 11.15
CA GLU A 15 -3.40 -58.90 12.05
C GLU A 15 -2.63 -57.59 11.85
N LEU A 16 -1.31 -57.67 11.67
CA LEU A 16 -0.47 -56.50 11.43
C LEU A 16 -0.83 -55.81 10.10
N GLU A 17 -1.02 -56.61 9.06
CA GLU A 17 -1.44 -56.14 7.73
C GLU A 17 -2.82 -55.44 7.79
N GLY A 18 -3.76 -56.01 8.57
CA GLY A 18 -5.06 -55.41 8.83
C GLY A 18 -4.99 -54.05 9.54
N VAL A 19 -4.09 -53.91 10.52
CA VAL A 19 -3.86 -52.65 11.24
C VAL A 19 -3.20 -51.61 10.33
N ILE A 20 -2.21 -51.99 9.53
CA ILE A 20 -1.52 -51.11 8.56
C ILE A 20 -2.52 -50.58 7.52
N ARG A 21 -3.36 -51.45 6.93
CA ARG A 21 -4.39 -51.04 5.95
C ARG A 21 -5.41 -50.07 6.53
N ARG A 22 -5.85 -50.29 7.78
CA ARG A 22 -6.77 -49.37 8.47
C ARG A 22 -6.11 -48.03 8.76
N ALA A 23 -4.84 -48.03 9.17
CA ALA A 23 -4.07 -46.80 9.40
C ALA A 23 -3.87 -46.00 8.10
N GLN A 24 -3.54 -46.67 6.98
CA GLN A 24 -3.43 -46.04 5.66
C GLN A 24 -4.75 -45.43 5.19
N LYS A 25 -5.87 -46.17 5.29
CA LYS A 25 -7.21 -45.62 4.93
C LYS A 25 -7.57 -44.39 5.75
N ARG A 26 -7.21 -44.34 7.04
CA ARG A 26 -7.43 -43.15 7.88
C ARG A 26 -6.55 -41.97 7.43
N ARG A 27 -5.28 -42.21 7.14
CA ARG A 27 -4.34 -41.16 6.66
C ARG A 27 -4.78 -40.55 5.33
N LEU A 28 -5.22 -41.36 4.37
CA LEU A 28 -5.72 -40.89 3.07
C LEU A 28 -6.98 -40.01 3.19
N ARG A 29 -7.89 -40.36 4.11
CA ARG A 29 -9.09 -39.55 4.39
C ARG A 29 -8.73 -38.18 4.98
N VAL A 30 -7.77 -38.14 5.89
CA VAL A 30 -7.27 -36.88 6.49
C VAL A 30 -6.53 -36.04 5.46
N GLN A 31 -5.69 -36.66 4.61
CA GLN A 31 -5.01 -35.96 3.51
C GLN A 31 -5.99 -35.36 2.51
N LYS A 32 -7.04 -36.09 2.09
CA LYS A 32 -8.07 -35.53 1.19
C LYS A 32 -8.79 -34.33 1.79
N LYS A 33 -9.08 -34.34 3.09
CA LYS A 33 -9.68 -33.17 3.77
C LYS A 33 -8.71 -31.99 3.79
N ARG A 34 -7.42 -32.23 4.09
CA ARG A 34 -6.38 -31.19 4.08
C ARG A 34 -6.17 -30.58 2.71
N LEU A 35 -6.14 -31.39 1.65
CA LEU A 35 -6.00 -30.93 0.26
C LEU A 35 -7.18 -30.06 -0.19
N ARG A 36 -8.41 -30.40 0.24
CA ARG A 36 -9.59 -29.57 -0.03
C ARG A 36 -9.51 -28.23 0.69
N HIS A 37 -9.14 -28.22 1.96
CA HIS A 37 -8.95 -26.98 2.72
C HIS A 37 -7.82 -26.13 2.15
N SER A 38 -6.68 -26.74 1.76
CA SER A 38 -5.58 -25.99 1.15
C SER A 38 -5.98 -25.41 -0.21
N ALA A 39 -6.78 -26.12 -1.01
CA ALA A 39 -7.29 -25.60 -2.27
C ALA A 39 -8.21 -24.39 -2.07
N ILE A 40 -9.11 -24.44 -1.07
CA ILE A 40 -10.00 -23.32 -0.74
C ILE A 40 -9.21 -22.11 -0.24
N ILE A 41 -8.22 -22.32 0.64
CA ILE A 41 -7.36 -21.25 1.15
C ILE A 41 -6.54 -20.64 0.00
N ALA A 42 -5.98 -21.47 -0.86
CA ALA A 42 -5.23 -21.02 -2.03
C ALA A 42 -6.12 -20.21 -2.99
N SER A 43 -7.34 -20.66 -3.27
CA SER A 43 -8.28 -19.91 -4.13
C SER A 43 -8.66 -18.57 -3.51
N LEU A 44 -8.89 -18.53 -2.18
CA LEU A 44 -9.21 -17.30 -1.48
C LEU A 44 -8.05 -16.30 -1.54
N LEU A 45 -6.81 -16.78 -1.34
CA LEU A 45 -5.60 -15.96 -1.47
C LEU A 45 -5.46 -15.38 -2.88
N VAL A 46 -5.69 -16.19 -3.91
CA VAL A 46 -5.63 -15.72 -5.31
C VAL A 46 -6.67 -14.63 -5.57
N LEU A 47 -7.90 -14.78 -5.06
CA LEU A 47 -8.94 -13.76 -5.20
C LEU A 47 -8.57 -12.45 -4.49
N ILE A 48 -8.04 -12.54 -3.27
CA ILE A 48 -7.60 -11.36 -2.51
C ILE A 48 -6.47 -10.64 -3.25
N VAL A 49 -5.43 -11.36 -3.65
CA VAL A 49 -4.28 -10.77 -4.36
C VAL A 49 -4.73 -10.19 -5.70
N GLY A 50 -5.55 -10.91 -6.47
CA GLY A 50 -6.10 -10.43 -7.73
C GLY A 50 -6.95 -9.16 -7.57
N GLY A 51 -7.78 -9.10 -6.52
CA GLY A 51 -8.59 -7.92 -6.19
C GLY A 51 -7.74 -6.71 -5.82
N VAL A 52 -6.71 -6.89 -4.98
CA VAL A 52 -5.78 -5.81 -4.58
C VAL A 52 -5.02 -5.26 -5.78
N VAL A 53 -4.53 -6.13 -6.68
CA VAL A 53 -3.84 -5.71 -7.91
C VAL A 53 -4.80 -4.92 -8.81
N ALA A 54 -6.00 -5.43 -9.10
CA ALA A 54 -6.98 -4.74 -9.94
C ALA A 54 -7.39 -3.37 -9.36
N ALA A 55 -7.61 -3.29 -8.04
CA ALA A 55 -7.93 -2.03 -7.37
C ALA A 55 -6.75 -1.06 -7.31
N GLY A 56 -5.52 -1.55 -7.13
CA GLY A 56 -4.31 -0.73 -7.09
C GLY A 56 -3.99 -0.08 -8.44
N PHE A 57 -4.11 -0.83 -9.54
CA PHE A 57 -3.88 -0.29 -10.88
C PHE A 57 -5.02 0.63 -11.36
N GLY A 58 -6.28 0.31 -11.05
CA GLY A 58 -7.42 1.19 -11.37
C GLY A 58 -7.50 2.45 -10.50
N GLY A 59 -7.14 2.33 -9.22
CA GLY A 59 -7.09 3.45 -8.28
C GLY A 59 -6.01 4.46 -8.66
N ALA A 60 -4.79 4.01 -8.96
CA ALA A 60 -3.71 4.92 -9.35
C ALA A 60 -4.06 5.76 -10.59
N ALA A 61 -4.67 5.17 -11.62
CA ALA A 61 -5.11 5.91 -12.81
C ALA A 61 -6.23 6.93 -12.51
N ALA A 62 -7.14 6.62 -11.59
CA ALA A 62 -8.18 7.55 -11.13
C ALA A 62 -7.62 8.68 -10.24
N PHE A 63 -6.58 8.38 -9.45
CA PHE A 63 -5.88 9.38 -8.63
C PHE A 63 -4.92 10.26 -9.45
N GLU A 64 -4.28 9.74 -10.49
CA GLU A 64 -3.48 10.54 -11.43
C GLU A 64 -4.35 11.52 -12.22
N ALA A 65 -5.55 11.11 -12.63
CA ALA A 65 -6.51 11.99 -13.29
C ALA A 65 -7.00 13.14 -12.39
N SER A 66 -6.97 12.96 -11.06
CA SER A 66 -7.39 13.98 -10.08
C SER A 66 -6.24 14.79 -9.50
N CYS A 67 -4.99 14.31 -9.57
CA CYS A 67 -3.79 15.10 -9.30
C CYS A 67 -3.24 15.73 -10.58
N SER A 68 -4.07 16.47 -11.31
CA SER A 68 -3.54 17.27 -12.41
C SER A 68 -2.71 18.42 -11.81
N LEU A 69 -1.45 18.52 -12.21
CA LEU A 69 -0.60 19.70 -11.92
C LEU A 69 -1.22 21.00 -12.52
N SER A 70 -2.20 20.84 -13.41
CA SER A 70 -3.08 21.87 -13.96
C SER A 70 -4.10 22.41 -12.94
N GLU A 71 -4.27 21.75 -11.79
CA GLU A 71 -5.11 22.18 -10.67
C GLU A 71 -4.36 23.01 -9.61
N LEU A 72 -3.14 23.50 -9.94
CA LEU A 72 -2.72 24.77 -9.35
C LEU A 72 -3.72 25.83 -9.80
N ARG A 73 -4.85 25.96 -9.11
CA ARG A 73 -5.69 27.14 -9.20
C ARG A 73 -4.81 28.31 -8.78
N PRO A 74 -4.40 29.21 -9.70
CA PRO A 74 -3.87 30.48 -9.25
C PRO A 74 -4.95 31.09 -8.38
N VAL A 75 -4.68 31.20 -7.07
CA VAL A 75 -5.64 31.80 -6.15
C VAL A 75 -5.65 33.28 -6.53
N SER A 76 -6.64 33.66 -7.35
CA SER A 76 -6.94 35.05 -7.64
C SER A 76 -7.43 35.71 -6.36
N THR A 77 -6.50 36.14 -5.53
CA THR A 77 -6.75 36.76 -4.22
C THR A 77 -7.23 38.21 -4.33
N GLY A 78 -7.25 38.78 -5.53
CA GLY A 78 -7.64 40.17 -5.78
C GLY A 78 -9.16 40.33 -5.85
N PRO A 79 -9.72 41.47 -5.37
CA PRO A 79 -11.16 41.75 -5.40
C PRO A 79 -11.82 41.62 -6.79
N GLN A 80 -11.04 41.70 -7.86
CA GLN A 80 -11.49 41.63 -9.26
C GLN A 80 -11.03 40.35 -9.99
N GLY A 81 -10.72 39.27 -9.26
CA GLY A 81 -10.35 37.99 -9.86
C GLY A 81 -8.92 37.94 -10.45
N GLY A 82 -8.05 38.87 -10.05
CA GLY A 82 -6.63 38.88 -10.39
C GLY A 82 -5.71 38.49 -9.21
N PRO A 83 -4.39 38.35 -9.43
CA PRO A 83 -3.42 38.17 -8.35
C PRO A 83 -3.40 39.40 -7.42
N ALA A 84 -3.55 39.23 -6.10
CA ALA A 84 -3.47 40.35 -5.15
C ALA A 84 -2.04 40.62 -4.66
N ASN A 85 -1.75 41.89 -4.41
CA ASN A 85 -0.60 42.28 -3.60
C ASN A 85 -0.81 41.83 -2.15
N THR A 86 0.25 41.37 -1.51
CA THR A 86 0.23 41.06 -0.07
C THR A 86 0.70 42.29 0.70
N PHE A 87 -0.06 42.74 1.70
CA PHE A 87 0.31 43.88 2.53
C PHE A 87 0.90 43.40 3.86
N VAL A 88 2.01 44.01 4.27
CA VAL A 88 2.72 43.70 5.52
C VAL A 88 2.37 44.78 6.54
N TYR A 89 1.96 44.37 7.74
CA TYR A 89 1.56 45.26 8.82
C TYR A 89 2.47 45.08 10.04
N ALA A 90 2.70 46.16 10.77
CA ALA A 90 3.39 46.12 12.06
C ALA A 90 2.45 45.61 13.16
N ALA A 91 3.02 45.29 14.33
CA ALA A 91 2.26 44.80 15.49
C ALA A 91 1.17 45.79 15.97
N ASN A 92 1.35 47.09 15.72
CA ASN A 92 0.37 48.13 16.02
C ASN A 92 -0.70 48.32 14.91
N GLY A 93 -0.72 47.46 13.88
CA GLY A 93 -1.65 47.54 12.75
C GLY A 93 -1.26 48.55 11.67
N SER A 94 -0.16 49.28 11.80
CA SER A 94 0.30 50.22 10.76
C SER A 94 0.87 49.47 9.54
N LEU A 95 0.65 50.01 8.34
CA LEU A 95 1.16 49.45 7.09
C LEU A 95 2.67 49.63 6.98
N LEU A 96 3.42 48.53 6.86
CA LEU A 96 4.88 48.53 6.62
C LEU A 96 5.21 48.53 5.13
N GLY A 97 4.37 47.92 4.29
CA GLY A 97 4.60 47.88 2.85
C GLY A 97 3.77 46.84 2.12
N ALA A 98 4.09 46.62 0.86
CA ALA A 98 3.42 45.64 0.00
C ALA A 98 4.44 44.78 -0.74
N ILE A 99 4.14 43.49 -0.85
CA ILE A 99 4.81 42.53 -1.72
C ILE A 99 3.95 42.42 -2.98
N PRO A 100 4.42 42.96 -4.13
CA PRO A 100 3.63 42.98 -5.34
C PRO A 100 3.47 41.58 -5.93
N ALA A 101 2.26 41.29 -6.39
CA ALA A 101 1.98 40.10 -7.18
C ALA A 101 2.75 40.14 -8.51
N ASP A 102 2.94 38.99 -9.15
CA ASP A 102 3.77 38.90 -10.37
C ASP A 102 3.36 39.88 -11.47
N LYS A 103 2.05 40.11 -11.66
CA LYS A 103 1.54 41.07 -12.65
C LYS A 103 1.90 42.53 -12.34
N ASN A 104 2.19 42.85 -11.08
CA ASN A 104 2.52 44.19 -10.61
C ASN A 104 4.03 44.38 -10.40
N ARG A 105 4.86 43.38 -10.73
CA ARG A 105 6.32 43.49 -10.64
C ARG A 105 6.85 44.16 -11.91
N GLN A 106 7.69 45.18 -11.72
CA GLN A 106 8.44 45.77 -12.82
C GLN A 106 9.81 45.09 -12.90
N PRO A 107 10.15 44.37 -13.99
CA PRO A 107 11.51 43.92 -14.21
C PRO A 107 12.41 45.13 -14.45
N VAL A 108 13.53 45.17 -13.74
CA VAL A 108 14.56 46.20 -13.87
C VAL A 108 15.82 45.49 -14.35
N ALA A 109 16.43 45.98 -15.43
CA ALA A 109 17.69 45.43 -15.92
C ALA A 109 18.80 45.68 -14.88
N LEU A 110 19.77 44.76 -14.75
CA LEU A 110 20.88 44.91 -13.81
C LEU A 110 21.65 46.21 -14.00
N SER A 111 21.79 46.69 -15.25
CA SER A 111 22.44 47.96 -15.59
C SER A 111 21.71 49.20 -15.07
N GLN A 112 20.41 49.07 -14.74
CA GLN A 112 19.59 50.15 -14.18
C GLN A 112 19.48 50.07 -12.65
N MET A 113 20.07 49.05 -12.03
CA MET A 113 20.11 48.93 -10.57
C MET A 113 21.25 49.78 -10.00
N SER A 114 20.99 50.40 -8.85
CA SER A 114 22.02 51.14 -8.11
C SER A 114 23.18 50.23 -7.71
N PRO A 115 24.44 50.67 -7.81
CA PRO A 115 25.60 49.92 -7.31
C PRO A 115 25.52 49.55 -5.83
N TRP A 116 24.71 50.28 -5.05
CA TRP A 116 24.49 50.02 -3.62
C TRP A 116 23.47 48.91 -3.33
N MET A 117 22.71 48.48 -4.36
CA MET A 117 21.71 47.40 -4.25
C MET A 117 22.28 46.04 -4.67
N ALA A 118 23.29 46.03 -5.54
CA ALA A 118 23.98 44.81 -5.94
C ALA A 118 25.10 44.50 -4.94
N LYS A 119 24.80 43.70 -3.92
CA LYS A 119 25.83 43.14 -3.04
C LYS A 119 25.57 41.67 -2.78
#